data_AF-A0A091KKV1-F1
#
_entry.id   AF-A0A091KKV1-F1
#
_cell.length_a   1.000
_cell.length_b   1.000
_cell.length_c   1.000
_cell.angle_alpha   90.00
_cell.angle_beta   90.00
_cell.angle_gamma   90.00
#
_symmetry.space_group_name_H-M   'P 1'
#
loop_
_entity.id
_entity.type
_entity.pdbx_description
1 polymer ?
#
loop_
_entity_poly.entity_id
_entity_poly.type
_entity_poly.pdbx_seq_one_letter_code
_entity_poly.pdbx_strand_id
1 'polypeptide(L)'
;LSRNGQSKINPRPGKLVIYCDSDYQKNGIEVFHDVLDCSSWVLSPTILVKVVRGCWILYEKPNFEGPSIPLEEGELELPDIWGAGTSDEENECKSLKPAVIGSIRHVVKAMIMAIFIFQDYRVCQIDLYTEPEGLGIVTSFFDDTEETGVFGSTQKTCSIKVHWGIWLIYEEPGFQGVPLMLEPGEYPNLAFWEKKEAYIRSMRPLKMGGRKVEFSGEPKVIIYEKPLFEGRCMEIESEIFMFDDKESEEKPRLPLTSVGSMKVLGGIWVAYEKPGFEGHQYLLEEGAYRDWTDWGGYDEKLQSLRPIVGDFTSSHMIMYSEKDFGSKGSNINVLGIISNLKDTGYGLRTQSINVLSGVWVAYENPEFTGEQYILAKGLYPSTEAWGGKNCKISSVQPIMMDVVGSERGKIKVQLFSEPEFKGNCQIFEKNTRCIDSFAVKSSKILDGSCILYDQEEFSGNQYVLEEGIYPDLTAMGCPPQAVLKSLRIINI
;
A
#
# COMPACT_ATOMS: atom_id res chain seq x y z
N LEU A 1 30.52 12.72 -10.94
CA LEU A 1 30.57 11.31 -11.40
C LEU A 1 29.14 10.80 -11.43
N SER A 2 28.51 10.81 -12.60
CA SER A 2 27.15 10.32 -12.77
C SER A 2 27.08 8.84 -12.37
N ARG A 3 26.20 8.50 -11.43
CA ARG A 3 25.76 7.12 -11.13
C ARG A 3 25.04 6.56 -12.38
N ASN A 4 25.75 6.35 -13.48
CA ASN A 4 25.20 5.71 -14.66
C ASN A 4 25.22 4.20 -14.44
N GLY A 5 24.10 3.66 -13.95
CA GLY A 5 23.86 2.22 -13.93
C GLY A 5 22.96 1.69 -12.82
N GLN A 6 22.62 2.49 -11.80
CA GLN A 6 21.68 2.07 -10.75
C GLN A 6 20.29 2.63 -11.07
N SER A 7 19.34 1.76 -11.38
CA SER A 7 17.93 2.13 -11.50
C SER A 7 17.41 2.57 -10.13
N LYS A 8 16.82 3.77 -10.05
CA LYS A 8 16.19 4.31 -8.82
C LYS A 8 15.17 3.30 -8.28
N ILE A 9 15.25 3.01 -6.98
CA ILE A 9 14.23 2.22 -6.27
C ILE A 9 13.25 3.20 -5.65
N ASN A 10 11.97 2.83 -5.62
CA ASN A 10 10.92 3.60 -4.96
C ASN A 10 10.44 2.80 -3.73
N PRO A 11 11.07 2.96 -2.56
CA PRO A 11 10.72 2.21 -1.36
C PRO A 11 9.29 2.55 -0.91
N ARG A 12 8.76 1.68 -0.05
CA ARG A 12 7.43 1.85 0.54
C ARG A 12 7.56 1.72 2.05
N PRO A 13 6.85 2.54 2.84
CA PRO A 13 6.77 2.32 4.27
C PRO A 13 6.01 1.02 4.53
N GLY A 14 6.53 0.20 5.44
CA GLY A 14 5.81 -0.97 5.93
C GLY A 14 4.77 -0.56 6.96
N LYS A 15 3.64 -1.27 7.01
CA LYS A 15 2.72 -1.23 8.15
C LYS A 15 2.09 -2.60 8.37
N LEU A 16 2.26 -3.11 9.58
CA LEU A 16 1.67 -4.34 10.10
C LEU A 16 0.93 -4.00 11.38
N VAL A 17 -0.28 -4.53 11.55
CA VAL A 17 -1.08 -4.36 12.78
C VAL A 17 -1.43 -5.74 13.32
N ILE A 18 -1.12 -5.99 14.59
CA ILE A 18 -1.44 -7.24 15.27
C ILE A 18 -2.52 -6.97 16.30
N TYR A 19 -3.65 -7.66 16.17
CA TYR A 19 -4.77 -7.61 17.11
C TYR A 19 -4.73 -8.83 18.02
N CYS A 20 -4.80 -8.57 19.33
CA CYS A 20 -4.80 -9.62 20.35
C CYS A 20 -6.20 -10.11 20.69
N ASP A 21 -7.27 -9.44 20.27
CA ASP A 21 -8.64 -9.89 20.52
C ASP A 21 -9.44 -9.85 19.21
N SER A 22 -10.50 -10.67 19.12
CA SER A 22 -11.43 -10.69 17.98
C SER A 22 -12.22 -9.39 17.82
N ASP A 23 -12.25 -8.54 18.86
CA ASP A 23 -12.80 -7.20 18.77
C ASP A 23 -11.77 -6.26 18.11
N TYR A 24 -11.93 -6.08 16.79
CA TYR A 24 -11.19 -5.22 15.84
C TYR A 24 -10.87 -3.78 16.30
N GLN A 25 -11.23 -3.35 17.51
CA GLN A 25 -11.47 -1.95 17.82
C GLN A 25 -10.71 -1.35 19.01
N LYS A 26 -9.97 -2.12 19.83
CA LYS A 26 -9.46 -1.52 21.07
C LYS A 26 -8.00 -1.57 21.43
N ASN A 27 -7.12 -2.38 20.83
CA ASN A 27 -5.66 -2.30 21.07
C ASN A 27 -4.88 -3.13 20.03
N GLY A 28 -4.62 -2.56 18.85
CA GLY A 28 -3.72 -3.17 17.86
C GLY A 28 -2.28 -2.71 18.09
N ILE A 29 -1.31 -3.62 18.01
CA ILE A 29 0.12 -3.27 18.01
C ILE A 29 0.50 -2.90 16.58
N GLU A 30 0.80 -1.63 16.33
CA GLU A 30 1.28 -1.16 15.02
C GLU A 30 2.80 -1.29 14.91
N VAL A 31 3.25 -1.89 13.81
CA VAL A 31 4.66 -2.14 13.51
C VAL A 31 4.96 -1.55 12.14
N PHE A 32 5.94 -0.64 12.09
CA PHE A 32 6.31 0.10 10.88
C PHE A 32 7.70 -0.28 10.33
N HIS A 33 8.49 -0.99 11.14
CA HIS A 33 9.85 -1.37 10.83
C HIS A 33 10.21 -2.70 11.49
N ASP A 34 11.39 -3.22 11.17
CA ASP A 34 11.98 -4.39 11.82
C ASP A 34 11.99 -4.28 13.35
N VAL A 35 11.55 -5.35 14.01
CA VAL A 35 11.59 -5.51 15.47
C VAL A 35 12.39 -6.77 15.78
N LEU A 36 13.55 -6.58 16.42
CA LEU A 36 14.50 -7.66 16.74
C LEU A 36 14.03 -8.58 17.86
N ASP A 37 13.18 -8.06 18.76
CA ASP A 37 12.65 -8.84 19.89
C ASP A 37 11.23 -8.37 20.25
N CYS A 38 10.26 -9.26 20.02
CA CYS A 38 8.86 -9.10 20.38
C CYS A 38 8.46 -10.00 21.57
N SER A 39 9.41 -10.69 22.21
CA SER A 39 9.13 -11.71 23.25
C SER A 39 8.45 -11.14 24.51
N SER A 40 8.50 -9.82 24.68
CA SER A 40 7.83 -9.11 25.77
C SER A 40 6.35 -8.83 25.51
N TRP A 41 5.85 -9.07 24.30
CA TRP A 41 4.48 -8.77 23.92
C TRP A 41 3.52 -9.80 24.50
N VAL A 42 2.45 -9.31 25.11
CA VAL A 42 1.38 -10.15 25.67
C VAL A 42 0.32 -10.34 24.59
N LEU A 43 0.34 -11.50 23.94
CA LEU A 43 -0.58 -11.85 22.86
C LEU A 43 -1.60 -12.89 23.32
N SER A 44 -2.78 -12.88 22.71
CA SER A 44 -3.73 -13.98 22.89
C SER A 44 -3.30 -15.23 22.12
N PRO A 45 -3.87 -16.41 22.42
CA PRO A 45 -3.52 -17.63 21.71
C PRO A 45 -3.87 -17.64 20.23
N THR A 46 -4.91 -16.89 19.86
CA THR A 46 -5.24 -16.58 18.47
C THR A 46 -4.99 -15.10 18.26
N ILE A 47 -4.21 -14.77 17.23
CA ILE A 47 -3.95 -13.39 16.84
C ILE A 47 -4.50 -13.16 15.45
N LEU A 48 -5.00 -11.94 15.22
CA LEU A 48 -5.33 -11.47 13.88
C LEU A 48 -4.22 -10.54 13.42
N VAL A 49 -3.59 -10.88 12.31
CA VAL A 49 -2.51 -10.10 11.71
C VAL A 49 -3.04 -9.41 10.46
N LYS A 50 -2.98 -8.09 10.45
CA LYS A 50 -3.34 -7.26 9.31
C LYS A 50 -2.08 -6.62 8.74
N VAL A 51 -1.66 -7.11 7.58
CA VAL A 51 -0.58 -6.51 6.81
C VAL A 51 -1.19 -5.43 5.93
N VAL A 52 -1.04 -4.18 6.34
CA VAL A 52 -1.60 -3.04 5.60
C VAL A 52 -0.73 -2.71 4.39
N ARG A 53 0.60 -2.67 4.58
CA ARG A 53 1.58 -2.36 3.53
C ARG A 53 2.86 -3.16 3.65
N GLY A 54 3.35 -3.61 2.50
CA GLY A 54 4.61 -4.36 2.37
C GLY A 54 4.44 -5.84 2.69
N CYS A 55 5.54 -6.58 2.60
CA CYS A 55 5.58 -7.98 3.01
C CYS A 55 6.35 -8.09 4.32
N TRP A 56 5.90 -8.98 5.19
CA TRP A 56 6.44 -9.15 6.53
C TRP A 56 6.76 -10.61 6.78
N ILE A 57 7.69 -10.87 7.68
CA ILE A 57 7.99 -12.23 8.15
C ILE A 57 7.97 -12.22 9.66
N LEU A 58 7.15 -13.09 10.24
CA LEU A 58 7.16 -13.37 11.67
C LEU A 58 8.12 -14.51 11.93
N TYR A 59 8.89 -14.42 12.99
CA TYR A 59 9.80 -15.47 13.46
C TYR A 59 9.43 -15.91 14.87
N GLU A 60 9.57 -17.21 15.14
CA GLU A 60 9.32 -17.77 16.47
C GLU A 60 10.31 -17.22 17.50
N LYS A 61 11.57 -17.01 17.10
CA LYS A 61 12.64 -16.56 17.99
C LYS A 61 13.07 -15.12 17.69
N PRO A 62 13.69 -14.43 18.68
CA PRO A 62 14.32 -13.14 18.47
C PRO A 62 15.39 -13.19 17.37
N ASN A 63 15.75 -12.03 16.83
CA ASN A 63 16.82 -11.86 15.84
C ASN A 63 16.62 -12.61 14.51
N PHE A 64 15.36 -12.78 14.09
CA PHE A 64 14.97 -13.42 12.82
C PHE A 64 15.37 -14.89 12.72
N GLU A 65 15.24 -15.63 13.83
CA GLU A 65 15.62 -17.03 13.91
C GLU A 65 14.41 -17.97 14.11
N GLY A 66 14.61 -19.24 13.74
CA GLY A 66 13.62 -20.30 13.93
C GLY A 66 12.57 -20.36 12.81
N PRO A 67 11.50 -21.13 13.04
CA PRO A 67 10.33 -21.16 12.18
C PRO A 67 9.82 -19.76 11.85
N SER A 68 9.38 -19.58 10.60
CA SER A 68 9.00 -18.28 10.08
C SER A 68 7.74 -18.34 9.24
N ILE A 69 6.91 -17.30 9.30
CA ILE A 69 5.66 -17.19 8.55
C ILE A 69 5.76 -15.96 7.64
N PRO A 70 5.77 -16.14 6.30
CA PRO A 70 5.67 -15.03 5.37
C PRO A 70 4.25 -14.47 5.34
N LEU A 71 4.15 -13.15 5.34
CA LEU A 71 2.89 -12.42 5.34
C LEU A 71 2.88 -11.42 4.18
N GLU A 72 1.88 -11.54 3.32
CA GLU A 72 1.56 -10.59 2.25
C GLU A 72 0.45 -9.64 2.70
N GLU A 73 0.24 -8.53 1.96
CA GLU A 73 -0.81 -7.56 2.27
C GLU A 73 -2.20 -8.22 2.34
N GLY A 74 -2.89 -8.03 3.46
CA GLY A 74 -4.16 -8.71 3.75
C GLY A 74 -4.37 -8.95 5.24
N GLU A 75 -5.44 -9.68 5.56
CA GLU A 75 -5.75 -10.15 6.91
C GLU A 75 -5.55 -11.66 7.01
N LEU A 76 -4.89 -12.09 8.08
CA LEU A 76 -4.65 -13.50 8.37
C LEU A 76 -4.90 -13.74 9.85
N GLU A 77 -5.87 -14.60 10.15
CA GLU A 77 -6.07 -15.13 11.49
C GLU A 77 -5.11 -16.30 11.69
N LEU A 78 -4.29 -16.23 12.74
CA LEU A 78 -3.31 -17.24 13.09
C LEU A 78 -3.72 -17.90 14.41
N PRO A 79 -4.56 -18.97 14.36
CA PRO A 79 -4.78 -19.83 15.51
C PRO A 79 -3.55 -20.69 15.73
N ASP A 80 -3.00 -20.70 16.96
CA ASP A 80 -1.83 -21.51 17.31
C ASP A 80 -0.66 -21.32 16.32
N ILE A 81 -0.13 -20.08 16.26
CA ILE A 81 0.82 -19.57 15.25
C ILE A 81 1.96 -20.53 14.86
N TRP A 82 2.50 -21.32 15.78
CA TRP A 82 3.64 -22.23 15.50
C TRP A 82 3.26 -23.71 15.41
N GLY A 83 1.97 -24.04 15.64
CA GLY A 83 1.48 -25.41 15.72
C GLY A 83 2.13 -26.19 16.86
N ALA A 84 1.41 -26.42 17.95
CA ALA A 84 1.85 -27.44 18.89
C ALA A 84 1.95 -28.78 18.14
N GLY A 85 3.16 -29.31 18.02
CA GLY A 85 3.46 -30.53 17.27
C GLY A 85 2.45 -31.65 17.55
N THR A 86 2.13 -32.40 16.49
CA THR A 86 1.46 -33.70 16.55
C THR A 86 2.23 -34.61 17.51
N SER A 87 1.91 -34.52 18.78
CA SER A 87 2.15 -35.55 19.77
C SER A 87 0.77 -36.09 20.10
N ASP A 88 0.51 -37.27 19.55
CA ASP A 88 -0.63 -38.12 19.88
C ASP A 88 -0.63 -38.40 21.38
N GLU A 89 -1.21 -37.50 22.18
CA GLU A 89 -1.66 -37.84 23.52
C GLU A 89 -3.07 -37.29 23.68
N GLU A 90 -4.00 -38.24 23.66
CA GLU A 90 -5.40 -38.08 24.02
C GLU A 90 -5.55 -37.39 25.38
N ASN A 91 -6.57 -36.53 25.45
CA ASN A 91 -7.24 -36.01 26.64
C ASN A 91 -6.68 -34.80 27.38
N GLU A 92 -7.68 -34.03 27.83
CA GLU A 92 -7.71 -32.92 28.77
C GLU A 92 -7.44 -31.51 28.22
N CYS A 93 -8.43 -30.67 28.49
CA CYS A 93 -8.55 -29.23 28.25
C CYS A 93 -7.22 -28.48 28.40
N LYS A 94 -6.41 -28.41 27.34
CA LYS A 94 -5.20 -27.59 27.30
C LYS A 94 -5.61 -26.13 27.25
N SER A 95 -5.28 -25.37 28.30
CA SER A 95 -5.29 -23.91 28.21
C SER A 95 -4.44 -23.51 27.01
N LEU A 96 -5.04 -22.87 26.01
CA LEU A 96 -4.32 -22.41 24.83
C LEU A 96 -3.17 -21.51 25.27
N LYS A 97 -1.92 -21.88 24.93
CA LYS A 97 -0.76 -21.08 25.28
C LYS A 97 -0.83 -19.74 24.52
N PRO A 98 -0.47 -18.61 25.14
CA PRO A 98 -0.34 -17.33 24.45
C PRO A 98 0.53 -17.48 23.19
N ALA A 99 0.14 -16.82 22.10
CA ALA A 99 1.02 -16.74 20.94
C ALA A 99 2.32 -16.03 21.32
N VAL A 100 3.45 -16.51 20.80
CA VAL A 100 4.76 -15.89 21.02
C VAL A 100 5.30 -15.49 19.67
N ILE A 101 5.61 -14.21 19.47
CA ILE A 101 6.37 -13.75 18.32
C ILE A 101 7.73 -13.35 18.85
N GLY A 102 8.79 -13.96 18.32
CA GLY A 102 10.15 -13.65 18.74
C GLY A 102 10.68 -12.41 18.04
N SER A 103 10.49 -12.29 16.73
CA SER A 103 10.90 -11.09 15.97
C SER A 103 10.06 -10.91 14.70
N ILE A 104 10.07 -9.68 14.18
CA ILE A 104 9.27 -9.27 13.01
C ILE A 104 10.17 -8.54 12.03
N ARG A 105 10.23 -9.02 10.79
CA ARG A 105 11.06 -8.43 9.74
C ARG A 105 10.19 -7.88 8.61
N HIS A 106 10.39 -6.62 8.27
CA HIS A 106 9.83 -6.01 7.07
C HIS A 106 10.70 -6.39 5.88
N VAL A 107 10.10 -7.05 4.90
CA VAL A 107 10.80 -7.44 3.67
C VAL A 107 10.93 -6.22 2.78
N VAL A 108 11.99 -5.43 2.98
CA VAL A 108 12.31 -4.32 2.08
C VAL A 108 13.01 -4.82 0.82
N LYS A 109 12.62 -4.29 -0.34
CA LYS A 109 13.23 -4.59 -1.65
C LYS A 109 14.76 -4.38 -1.66
N ALA A 110 15.27 -3.55 -0.74
CA ALA A 110 16.71 -3.32 -0.54
C ALA A 110 17.45 -4.47 0.19
N MET A 111 16.79 -5.19 1.12
CA MET A 111 17.39 -6.32 1.83
C MET A 111 17.55 -7.54 0.92
N ILE A 112 16.72 -7.63 -0.13
CA ILE A 112 16.83 -8.61 -1.20
C ILE A 112 18.07 -8.36 -2.07
N MET A 113 18.68 -7.16 -2.04
CA MET A 113 19.76 -6.74 -2.96
C MET A 113 21.13 -6.55 -2.29
N ALA A 114 21.25 -6.73 -0.97
CA ALA A 114 22.46 -6.36 -0.22
C ALA A 114 23.68 -7.26 -0.45
N ILE A 115 23.59 -8.27 -1.32
CA ILE A 115 24.71 -9.15 -1.66
C ILE A 115 24.95 -9.10 -3.19
N PHE A 116 25.99 -8.34 -3.56
CA PHE A 116 26.63 -8.15 -4.88
C PHE A 116 26.17 -7.01 -5.80
N ILE A 117 27.11 -6.07 -5.93
CA ILE A 117 27.23 -4.95 -6.86
C ILE A 117 27.34 -5.48 -8.30
N PHE A 118 26.26 -5.66 -9.05
CA PHE A 118 26.34 -5.76 -10.51
C PHE A 118 25.11 -5.19 -11.21
N GLN A 119 25.38 -4.40 -12.26
CA GLN A 119 24.42 -3.91 -13.25
C GLN A 119 23.66 -5.07 -13.84
N ASP A 120 22.41 -5.26 -13.44
CA ASP A 120 21.32 -5.71 -14.31
C ASP A 120 20.00 -5.57 -13.54
N TYR A 121 18.92 -5.32 -14.26
CA TYR A 121 17.57 -5.33 -13.72
C TYR A 121 17.24 -6.77 -13.27
N ARG A 122 17.43 -7.11 -11.99
CA ARG A 122 17.20 -8.49 -11.53
C ARG A 122 15.76 -8.62 -11.04
N VAL A 123 14.91 -9.07 -11.95
CA VAL A 123 13.64 -9.75 -11.64
C VAL A 123 13.93 -10.86 -10.62
N CYS A 124 12.99 -11.17 -9.72
CA CYS A 124 13.11 -12.33 -8.83
C CYS A 124 13.63 -13.52 -9.63
N GLN A 125 14.58 -14.29 -9.10
CA GLN A 125 15.13 -15.44 -9.83
C GLN A 125 15.46 -16.57 -8.86
N ILE A 126 14.98 -17.75 -9.20
CA ILE A 126 15.29 -19.01 -8.54
C ILE A 126 15.71 -20.05 -9.58
N ASP A 127 16.78 -20.76 -9.29
CA ASP A 127 17.29 -21.86 -10.10
C ASP A 127 17.10 -23.17 -9.33
N LEU A 128 16.47 -24.15 -9.96
CA LEU A 128 16.31 -25.51 -9.45
C LEU A 128 17.27 -26.46 -10.16
N TYR A 129 17.99 -27.29 -9.40
CA TYR A 129 18.99 -28.22 -9.90
C TYR A 129 18.61 -29.67 -9.63
N THR A 130 18.85 -30.55 -10.61
CA THR A 130 18.51 -31.98 -10.50
C THR A 130 19.47 -32.79 -9.64
N GLU A 131 20.65 -32.24 -9.30
CA GLU A 131 21.66 -32.87 -8.44
C GLU A 131 22.08 -31.94 -7.28
N PRO A 132 22.70 -32.46 -6.20
CA PRO A 132 23.26 -31.64 -5.12
C PRO A 132 24.38 -30.69 -5.59
N GLU A 133 24.76 -29.74 -4.74
CA GLU A 133 25.87 -28.79 -4.95
C GLU A 133 25.72 -27.91 -6.22
N GLY A 134 24.49 -27.66 -6.68
CA GLY A 134 24.21 -26.85 -7.87
C GLY A 134 24.58 -27.56 -9.18
N LEU A 135 24.59 -28.89 -9.20
CA LEU A 135 24.96 -29.70 -10.36
C LEU A 135 23.73 -30.24 -11.13
N GLY A 136 23.98 -30.79 -12.31
CA GLY A 136 22.94 -31.38 -13.16
C GLY A 136 22.23 -30.38 -14.06
N ILE A 137 20.97 -30.66 -14.40
CA ILE A 137 20.13 -29.79 -15.24
C ILE A 137 19.62 -28.64 -14.36
N VAL A 138 19.76 -27.42 -14.86
CA VAL A 138 19.24 -26.20 -14.24
C VAL A 138 17.96 -25.75 -14.93
N THR A 139 16.95 -25.42 -14.13
CA THR A 139 15.74 -24.74 -14.60
C THR A 139 15.55 -23.45 -13.82
N SER A 140 15.51 -22.32 -14.53
CA SER A 140 15.39 -20.98 -13.94
C SER A 140 13.97 -20.45 -14.05
N PHE A 141 13.48 -19.86 -12.97
CA PHE A 141 12.16 -19.24 -12.88
C PHE A 141 12.29 -17.79 -12.44
N PHE A 142 11.43 -16.93 -12.98
CA PHE A 142 11.51 -15.48 -12.80
C PHE A 142 10.22 -14.85 -12.23
N ASP A 143 9.12 -15.58 -12.25
CA ASP A 143 7.81 -15.10 -11.80
C ASP A 143 6.94 -16.29 -11.33
N ASP A 144 5.69 -16.01 -11.00
CA ASP A 144 4.65 -16.98 -10.67
C ASP A 144 4.62 -18.12 -11.69
N THR A 145 4.75 -19.34 -11.18
CA THR A 145 4.73 -20.56 -11.96
C THR A 145 3.71 -21.51 -11.34
N GLU A 146 2.50 -21.52 -11.91
CA GLU A 146 1.38 -22.36 -11.45
C GLU A 146 1.63 -23.86 -11.65
N GLU A 147 2.39 -24.22 -12.69
CA GLU A 147 2.85 -25.59 -12.92
C GLU A 147 4.25 -25.62 -13.51
N THR A 148 5.18 -26.29 -12.82
CA THR A 148 6.59 -26.42 -13.25
C THR A 148 6.80 -27.55 -14.27
N GLY A 149 5.86 -28.50 -14.33
CA GLY A 149 5.97 -29.68 -15.18
C GLY A 149 5.76 -29.34 -16.65
N VAL A 150 6.63 -29.85 -17.52
CA VAL A 150 6.44 -29.78 -18.98
C VAL A 150 5.84 -31.11 -19.44
N PHE A 151 4.65 -31.07 -20.02
CA PHE A 151 3.86 -32.28 -20.39
C PHE A 151 3.59 -33.24 -19.21
N GLY A 152 3.40 -32.71 -17.99
CA GLY A 152 3.02 -33.50 -16.82
C GLY A 152 4.15 -34.30 -16.15
N SER A 153 5.41 -34.12 -16.57
CA SER A 153 6.56 -34.64 -15.82
C SER A 153 7.28 -33.51 -15.06
N THR A 154 7.28 -33.60 -13.73
CA THR A 154 8.02 -32.68 -12.86
C THR A 154 9.43 -33.23 -12.64
N GLN A 155 10.44 -32.40 -12.88
CA GLN A 155 11.82 -32.77 -12.62
C GLN A 155 12.09 -32.83 -11.11
N LYS A 156 12.90 -33.80 -10.69
CA LYS A 156 13.39 -33.85 -9.31
C LYS A 156 14.30 -32.65 -9.04
N THR A 157 14.19 -32.08 -7.85
CA THR A 157 15.07 -31.02 -7.35
C THR A 157 15.90 -31.57 -6.20
N CYS A 158 17.21 -31.37 -6.24
CA CYS A 158 18.16 -31.83 -5.20
C CYS A 158 18.98 -30.68 -4.60
N SER A 159 19.13 -29.56 -5.31
CA SER A 159 19.70 -28.32 -4.79
C SER A 159 19.02 -27.10 -5.43
N ILE A 160 19.11 -25.95 -4.77
CA ILE A 160 18.41 -24.72 -5.15
C ILE A 160 19.36 -23.54 -5.02
N LYS A 161 19.28 -22.60 -5.95
CA LYS A 161 19.93 -21.30 -5.82
C LYS A 161 18.90 -20.20 -5.98
N VAL A 162 18.63 -19.48 -4.91
CA VAL A 162 17.80 -18.28 -4.96
C VAL A 162 18.73 -17.10 -5.18
N HIS A 163 18.71 -16.54 -6.39
CA HIS A 163 19.50 -15.36 -6.69
C HIS A 163 18.85 -14.13 -6.07
N TRP A 164 17.54 -13.96 -6.29
CA TRP A 164 16.80 -12.76 -5.89
C TRP A 164 15.34 -13.07 -5.58
N GLY A 165 14.78 -12.29 -4.67
CA GLY A 165 13.41 -12.47 -4.17
C GLY A 165 13.34 -13.46 -3.01
N ILE A 166 12.28 -13.36 -2.23
CA ILE A 166 11.88 -14.42 -1.31
C ILE A 166 10.89 -15.29 -2.07
N TRP A 167 11.12 -16.59 -2.14
CA TRP A 167 10.31 -17.51 -2.93
C TRP A 167 9.47 -18.42 -2.03
N LEU A 168 8.21 -18.62 -2.42
CA LEU A 168 7.33 -19.62 -1.85
C LEU A 168 7.23 -20.77 -2.84
N ILE A 169 7.76 -21.94 -2.46
CA ILE A 169 7.70 -23.15 -3.28
C ILE A 169 6.69 -24.13 -2.70
N TYR A 170 5.99 -24.84 -3.59
CA TYR A 170 4.93 -25.78 -3.23
C TYR A 170 5.16 -27.12 -3.94
N GLU A 171 4.89 -28.21 -3.24
CA GLU A 171 4.92 -29.56 -3.83
C GLU A 171 3.67 -29.85 -4.67
N GLU A 172 2.61 -29.05 -4.51
CA GLU A 172 1.38 -29.15 -5.30
C GLU A 172 1.33 -28.04 -6.38
N PRO A 173 0.63 -28.27 -7.50
CA PRO A 173 0.38 -27.25 -8.52
C PRO A 173 -0.59 -26.17 -8.00
N GLY A 174 -0.61 -25.00 -8.65
CA GLY A 174 -1.57 -23.93 -8.35
C GLY A 174 -1.43 -23.31 -6.96
N PHE A 175 -0.21 -23.26 -6.41
CA PHE A 175 0.13 -22.67 -5.11
C PHE A 175 -0.65 -23.28 -3.93
N GLN A 176 -0.92 -24.58 -4.00
CA GLN A 176 -1.68 -25.31 -2.98
C GLN A 176 -0.75 -25.94 -1.93
N GLY A 177 -1.28 -26.12 -0.71
CA GLY A 177 -0.56 -26.69 0.42
C GLY A 177 0.24 -25.67 1.22
N VAL A 178 1.09 -26.17 2.13
CA VAL A 178 1.94 -25.33 2.96
C VAL A 178 3.20 -24.97 2.16
N PRO A 179 3.45 -23.68 1.88
CA PRO A 179 4.66 -23.27 1.17
C PRO A 179 5.91 -23.44 2.03
N LEU A 180 7.02 -23.77 1.37
CA LEU A 180 8.35 -23.56 1.94
C LEU A 180 8.86 -22.19 1.48
N MET A 181 9.26 -21.36 2.45
CA MET A 181 9.87 -20.05 2.18
C MET A 181 11.38 -20.19 1.98
N LEU A 182 11.89 -19.64 0.89
CA LEU A 182 13.32 -19.59 0.58
C LEU A 182 13.79 -18.15 0.42
N GLU A 183 14.79 -17.78 1.21
CA GLU A 183 15.48 -16.49 1.10
C GLU A 183 16.62 -16.56 0.07
N PRO A 184 17.11 -15.42 -0.45
CA PRO A 184 18.29 -15.39 -1.31
C PRO A 184 19.49 -16.12 -0.69
N GLY A 185 20.07 -17.05 -1.45
CA GLY A 185 21.11 -17.94 -0.95
C GLY A 185 21.33 -19.18 -1.81
N GLU A 186 22.39 -19.90 -1.48
CA GLU A 186 22.72 -21.18 -2.09
C GLU A 186 22.34 -22.31 -1.14
N TYR A 187 21.53 -23.24 -1.63
CA TYR A 187 21.03 -24.40 -0.91
C TYR A 187 21.59 -25.66 -1.58
N PRO A 188 22.81 -26.12 -1.20
CA PRO A 188 23.51 -27.20 -1.89
C PRO A 188 22.83 -28.57 -1.73
N ASN A 189 21.94 -28.72 -0.77
CA ASN A 189 21.11 -29.90 -0.56
C ASN A 189 19.79 -29.50 0.12
N LEU A 190 18.84 -30.44 0.19
CA LEU A 190 17.53 -30.23 0.81
C LEU A 190 17.45 -30.66 2.28
N ALA A 191 18.59 -30.75 3.00
CA ALA A 191 18.58 -31.16 4.40
C ALA A 191 17.85 -30.17 5.31
N PHE A 192 17.85 -28.88 4.97
CA PHE A 192 17.05 -27.84 5.65
C PHE A 192 15.55 -28.08 5.53
N TRP A 193 15.13 -28.86 4.53
CA TRP A 193 13.76 -29.29 4.29
C TRP A 193 13.55 -30.77 4.64
N GLU A 194 14.49 -31.38 5.38
CA GLU A 194 14.44 -32.79 5.80
C GLU A 194 14.22 -33.79 4.65
N LYS A 195 14.67 -33.43 3.43
CA LYS A 195 14.46 -34.21 2.20
C LYS A 195 15.78 -34.48 1.49
N LYS A 196 15.80 -35.54 0.69
CA LYS A 196 16.90 -35.84 -0.24
C LYS A 196 16.63 -35.28 -1.64
N GLU A 197 15.37 -35.33 -2.05
CA GLU A 197 14.87 -34.79 -3.31
C GLU A 197 13.43 -34.29 -3.09
N ALA A 198 13.01 -33.31 -3.87
CA ALA A 198 11.66 -32.76 -3.86
C ALA A 198 11.14 -32.55 -5.29
N TYR A 199 9.82 -32.62 -5.43
CA TYR A 199 9.13 -32.36 -6.69
C TYR A 199 8.34 -31.05 -6.55
N ILE A 200 9.00 -29.93 -6.83
CA ILE A 200 8.38 -28.61 -6.76
C ILE A 200 7.44 -28.47 -7.95
N ARG A 201 6.13 -28.33 -7.69
CA ARG A 201 5.10 -28.30 -8.74
C ARG A 201 4.55 -26.91 -9.00
N SER A 202 4.60 -26.01 -8.04
CA SER A 202 4.35 -24.60 -8.26
C SER A 202 5.25 -23.73 -7.38
N MET A 203 5.47 -22.49 -7.80
CA MET A 203 6.26 -21.54 -7.03
C MET A 203 5.92 -20.10 -7.39
N ARG A 204 6.05 -19.19 -6.44
CA ARG A 204 5.88 -17.77 -6.67
C ARG A 204 6.81 -16.94 -5.80
N PRO A 205 7.35 -15.81 -6.28
CA PRO A 205 7.99 -14.85 -5.41
C PRO A 205 6.96 -14.22 -4.46
N LEU A 206 7.41 -13.82 -3.27
CA LEU A 206 6.65 -12.99 -2.35
C LEU A 206 6.46 -11.61 -2.99
N LYS A 207 5.20 -11.19 -3.17
CA LYS A 207 4.88 -9.96 -3.90
C LYS A 207 4.31 -8.91 -2.95
N MET A 208 4.87 -7.69 -3.03
CA MET A 208 4.23 -6.53 -2.41
C MET A 208 2.92 -6.23 -3.15
N GLY A 209 1.88 -5.87 -2.40
CA GLY A 209 0.62 -5.44 -2.99
C GLY A 209 0.72 -4.09 -3.70
N GLY A 210 -0.41 -3.62 -4.21
CA GLY A 210 -0.51 -2.32 -4.90
C GLY A 210 -0.34 -1.12 -3.95
N ARG A 211 -0.37 0.09 -4.52
CA ARG A 211 -0.38 1.34 -3.75
C ARG A 211 -1.72 1.54 -3.05
N LYS A 212 -1.67 1.94 -1.79
CA LYS A 212 -2.86 2.06 -0.94
C LYS A 212 -2.89 3.37 -0.17
N VAL A 213 -4.10 3.90 0.03
CA VAL A 213 -4.39 5.02 0.93
C VAL A 213 -5.40 4.57 2.00
N GLU A 214 -5.13 4.86 3.27
CA GLU A 214 -6.00 4.53 4.41
C GLU A 214 -6.95 5.69 4.72
N PHE A 215 -6.45 6.93 4.73
CA PHE A 215 -7.19 8.10 5.20
C PHE A 215 -7.20 9.21 4.14
N SER A 216 -8.00 9.05 3.08
CA SER A 216 -8.05 10.00 1.95
C SER A 216 -8.65 11.37 2.31
N GLY A 217 -9.56 11.43 3.29
CA GLY A 217 -10.33 12.64 3.62
C GLY A 217 -9.60 13.70 4.45
N GLU A 218 -8.54 13.31 5.17
CA GLU A 218 -7.80 14.19 6.08
C GLU A 218 -6.29 14.07 5.82
N PRO A 219 -5.77 14.73 4.76
CA PRO A 219 -4.35 14.69 4.45
C PRO A 219 -3.56 15.35 5.58
N LYS A 220 -2.63 14.61 6.17
CA LYS A 220 -1.82 15.09 7.30
C LYS A 220 -0.42 14.50 7.27
N VAL A 221 0.58 15.36 7.40
CA VAL A 221 2.00 14.97 7.47
C VAL A 221 2.73 15.76 8.55
N ILE A 222 3.61 15.08 9.28
CA ILE A 222 4.53 15.70 10.24
C ILE A 222 5.94 15.63 9.65
N ILE A 223 6.59 16.78 9.54
CA ILE A 223 7.96 16.91 9.05
C ILE A 223 8.89 17.22 10.21
N TYR A 224 10.07 16.61 10.20
CA TYR A 224 11.12 16.80 11.19
C TYR A 224 12.38 17.36 10.53
N GLU A 225 13.07 18.25 11.25
CA GLU A 225 14.30 18.91 10.80
C GLU A 225 15.45 17.92 10.55
N LYS A 226 15.52 16.85 11.35
CA LYS A 226 16.60 15.86 11.33
C LYS A 226 16.09 14.45 10.99
N PRO A 227 16.98 13.54 10.57
CA PRO A 227 16.67 12.12 10.45
C PRO A 227 16.16 11.53 11.76
N LEU A 228 15.55 10.35 11.68
CA LEU A 228 15.08 9.56 12.84
C LEU A 228 14.04 10.28 13.72
N PHE A 229 13.27 11.19 13.14
CA PHE A 229 12.21 11.96 13.81
C PHE A 229 12.72 12.87 14.93
N GLU A 230 13.94 13.38 14.77
CA GLU A 230 14.57 14.29 15.73
C GLU A 230 14.48 15.77 15.32
N GLY A 231 14.78 16.66 16.26
CA GLY A 231 14.82 18.11 16.04
C GLY A 231 13.45 18.76 16.09
N ARG A 232 13.33 19.95 15.48
CA ARG A 232 12.04 20.66 15.39
C ARG A 232 11.12 19.92 14.43
N CYS A 233 9.83 19.91 14.73
CA CYS A 233 8.83 19.33 13.85
C CYS A 233 7.70 20.32 13.56
N MET A 234 7.03 20.12 12.43
CA MET A 234 5.83 20.86 12.07
C MET A 234 4.79 19.93 11.45
N GLU A 235 3.52 20.21 11.74
CA GLU A 235 2.38 19.51 11.16
C GLU A 235 1.84 20.30 9.96
N ILE A 236 1.49 19.60 8.90
CA ILE A 236 1.10 20.17 7.61
C ILE A 236 -0.11 19.40 7.08
N GLU A 237 -1.14 20.15 6.68
CA GLU A 237 -2.39 19.62 6.12
C GLU A 237 -2.65 20.15 4.69
N SER A 238 -1.82 21.10 4.23
CA SER A 238 -1.91 21.74 2.92
C SER A 238 -0.59 21.68 2.15
N GLU A 239 -0.59 22.13 0.91
CA GLU A 239 0.63 22.21 0.10
C GLU A 239 1.65 23.22 0.64
N ILE A 240 2.93 22.90 0.42
CA ILE A 240 4.10 23.75 0.65
C ILE A 240 4.79 23.94 -0.69
N PHE A 241 4.75 25.16 -1.20
CA PHE A 241 5.38 25.53 -2.46
C PHE A 241 6.90 25.64 -2.35
N MET A 242 7.42 26.04 -1.18
CA MET A 242 8.86 26.15 -0.91
C MET A 242 9.13 26.11 0.60
N PHE A 243 10.13 25.34 1.05
CA PHE A 243 10.55 25.34 2.47
C PHE A 243 11.44 26.54 2.84
N ASP A 244 12.28 27.02 1.92
CA ASP A 244 13.20 28.17 2.13
C ASP A 244 12.65 29.42 1.40
N ASP A 245 11.68 30.10 2.01
CA ASP A 245 11.18 31.39 1.50
C ASP A 245 12.01 32.54 2.09
N LYS A 246 13.15 32.84 1.46
CA LYS A 246 14.01 33.98 1.83
C LYS A 246 13.50 35.32 1.30
N GLU A 247 12.52 35.33 0.40
CA GLU A 247 12.13 36.52 -0.37
C GLU A 247 10.76 37.10 0.01
N SER A 248 9.97 36.43 0.85
CA SER A 248 8.66 36.93 1.29
C SER A 248 8.71 37.55 2.69
N GLU A 249 8.67 38.89 2.78
CA GLU A 249 8.47 39.61 4.05
C GLU A 249 7.01 39.54 4.57
N GLU A 250 6.06 39.03 3.77
CA GLU A 250 4.63 39.09 4.07
C GLU A 250 3.99 37.75 4.49
N LYS A 251 4.70 36.61 4.40
CA LYS A 251 4.19 35.30 4.84
C LYS A 251 4.89 34.82 6.12
N PRO A 252 4.18 34.13 7.04
CA PRO A 252 4.82 33.54 8.20
C PRO A 252 5.87 32.53 7.73
N ARG A 253 7.14 32.78 8.12
CA ARG A 253 8.28 31.91 7.79
C ARG A 253 7.96 30.48 8.20
N LEU A 254 8.20 29.53 7.30
CA LEU A 254 8.14 28.12 7.68
C LEU A 254 9.23 27.86 8.74
N PRO A 255 8.93 27.12 9.82
CA PRO A 255 9.88 26.92 10.93
C PRO A 255 11.13 26.15 10.53
N LEU A 256 11.09 25.42 9.40
CA LEU A 256 12.09 24.45 8.98
C LEU A 256 12.70 24.82 7.62
N THR A 257 14.04 24.83 7.58
CA THR A 257 14.83 25.07 6.36
C THR A 257 15.29 23.76 5.68
N SER A 258 15.06 22.62 6.32
CA SER A 258 15.45 21.29 5.83
C SER A 258 14.47 20.22 6.31
N VAL A 259 14.34 19.15 5.53
CA VAL A 259 13.52 17.98 5.84
C VAL A 259 14.45 16.79 6.05
N GLY A 260 14.60 16.36 7.31
CA GLY A 260 15.44 15.23 7.67
C GLY A 260 14.67 13.91 7.78
N SER A 261 13.41 13.96 8.22
CA SER A 261 12.52 12.79 8.29
C SER A 261 11.05 13.23 8.29
N MET A 262 10.12 12.32 8.03
CA MET A 262 8.69 12.64 7.98
C MET A 262 7.78 11.48 8.38
N LYS A 263 6.58 11.80 8.88
CA LYS A 263 5.50 10.85 9.14
C LYS A 263 4.25 11.29 8.40
N VAL A 264 3.81 10.51 7.42
CA VAL A 264 2.52 10.74 6.75
C VAL A 264 1.46 10.01 7.56
N LEU A 265 0.55 10.77 8.15
CA LEU A 265 -0.51 10.25 9.02
C LEU A 265 -1.80 9.99 8.26
N GLY A 266 -2.05 10.76 7.20
CA GLY A 266 -3.24 10.61 6.37
C GLY A 266 -3.01 11.13 4.96
N GLY A 267 -3.69 10.48 4.03
CA GLY A 267 -3.69 10.79 2.62
C GLY A 267 -2.40 10.39 1.92
N ILE A 268 -2.38 10.67 0.62
CA ILE A 268 -1.21 10.50 -0.23
C ILE A 268 -0.58 11.86 -0.47
N TRP A 269 0.75 11.92 -0.36
CA TRP A 269 1.50 13.13 -0.60
C TRP A 269 2.51 12.94 -1.72
N VAL A 270 2.88 14.04 -2.38
CA VAL A 270 3.98 14.07 -3.33
C VAL A 270 4.96 15.12 -2.90
N ALA A 271 6.17 14.67 -2.58
CA ALA A 271 7.34 15.50 -2.35
C ALA A 271 8.11 15.72 -3.64
N TYR A 272 8.80 16.84 -3.72
CA TYR A 272 9.56 17.26 -4.88
C TYR A 272 10.95 17.75 -4.46
N GLU A 273 11.94 17.40 -5.27
CA GLU A 273 13.35 17.84 -5.09
C GLU A 273 13.49 19.37 -5.10
N LYS A 274 12.68 20.07 -5.91
CA LYS A 274 12.77 21.52 -6.13
C LYS A 274 11.51 22.25 -5.62
N PRO A 275 11.58 23.58 -5.45
CA PRO A 275 10.41 24.40 -5.17
C PRO A 275 9.39 24.32 -6.31
N GLY A 276 8.14 24.69 -6.02
CA GLY A 276 7.09 24.81 -7.02
C GLY A 276 6.67 23.50 -7.68
N PHE A 277 6.84 22.38 -6.99
CA PHE A 277 6.46 21.04 -7.46
C PHE A 277 7.25 20.58 -8.69
N GLU A 278 8.53 20.95 -8.76
CA GLU A 278 9.44 20.61 -9.85
C GLU A 278 10.51 19.57 -9.48
N GLY A 279 11.16 19.03 -10.50
CA GLY A 279 12.26 18.08 -10.32
C GLY A 279 11.78 16.65 -10.10
N HIS A 280 12.58 15.87 -9.38
CA HIS A 280 12.23 14.48 -9.08
C HIS A 280 11.03 14.40 -8.12
N GLN A 281 10.07 13.52 -8.43
CA GLN A 281 8.87 13.30 -7.63
C GLN A 281 9.07 12.12 -6.67
N TYR A 282 8.55 12.27 -5.46
CA TYR A 282 8.59 11.29 -4.37
C TYR A 282 7.17 11.01 -3.89
N LEU A 283 6.62 9.86 -4.24
CA LEU A 283 5.33 9.41 -3.71
C LEU A 283 5.48 9.05 -2.24
N LEU A 284 4.62 9.61 -1.41
CA LEU A 284 4.58 9.40 0.03
C LEU A 284 3.22 8.80 0.40
N GLU A 285 3.22 7.53 0.78
CA GLU A 285 2.08 6.82 1.36
C GLU A 285 2.06 7.03 2.87
N GLU A 286 0.96 6.70 3.54
CA GLU A 286 0.92 6.75 5.00
C GLU A 286 2.02 5.89 5.62
N GLY A 287 2.74 6.43 6.61
CA GLY A 287 3.84 5.73 7.24
C GLY A 287 4.95 6.63 7.76
N ALA A 288 5.99 5.99 8.27
CA ALA A 288 7.14 6.62 8.90
C ALA A 288 8.37 6.51 7.99
N TYR A 289 8.96 7.66 7.66
CA TYR A 289 10.14 7.78 6.82
C TYR A 289 11.29 8.40 7.63
N ARG A 290 12.29 7.61 7.94
CA ARG A 290 13.38 7.93 8.87
C ARG A 290 14.44 8.84 8.26
N ASP A 291 14.63 8.78 6.95
CA ASP A 291 15.53 9.64 6.20
C ASP A 291 15.15 9.70 4.72
N TRP A 292 15.95 10.42 3.94
CA TRP A 292 15.72 10.62 2.51
C TRP A 292 15.79 9.37 1.66
N THR A 293 16.45 8.31 2.13
CA THR A 293 16.49 7.03 1.43
C THR A 293 15.15 6.31 1.51
N ASP A 294 14.39 6.49 2.60
CA ASP A 294 13.09 5.84 2.79
C ASP A 294 12.02 6.32 1.80
N TRP A 295 12.09 7.57 1.32
CA TRP A 295 11.20 8.07 0.24
C TRP A 295 11.83 7.99 -1.15
N GLY A 296 12.98 7.33 -1.29
CA GLY A 296 13.68 7.16 -2.57
C GLY A 296 14.29 8.47 -3.10
N GLY A 297 14.71 9.37 -2.21
CA GLY A 297 15.45 10.58 -2.52
C GLY A 297 16.75 10.31 -3.27
N TYR A 298 17.17 11.23 -4.14
CA TYR A 298 18.50 11.19 -4.75
C TYR A 298 19.56 11.81 -3.84
N ASP A 299 19.14 12.81 -3.07
CA ASP A 299 19.87 13.48 -2.01
C ASP A 299 18.87 13.92 -0.92
N GLU A 300 19.36 14.67 0.05
CA GLU A 300 18.58 15.19 1.19
C GLU A 300 17.64 16.34 0.78
N LYS A 301 17.62 16.76 -0.49
CA LYS A 301 16.85 17.93 -0.92
C LYS A 301 15.41 17.56 -1.17
N LEU A 302 14.55 18.15 -0.36
CA LEU A 302 13.11 18.16 -0.52
C LEU A 302 12.65 19.58 -0.27
N GLN A 303 12.12 20.24 -1.31
CA GLN A 303 11.86 21.68 -1.29
C GLN A 303 10.39 22.05 -1.47
N SER A 304 9.56 21.15 -2.01
CA SER A 304 8.12 21.36 -2.04
C SER A 304 7.37 20.04 -1.83
N LEU A 305 6.11 20.15 -1.39
CA LEU A 305 5.29 19.03 -0.93
C LEU A 305 3.82 19.38 -1.13
N ARG A 306 2.99 18.45 -1.61
CA ARG A 306 1.55 18.66 -1.70
C ARG A 306 0.76 17.37 -1.44
N PRO A 307 -0.45 17.48 -0.85
CA PRO A 307 -1.35 16.34 -0.78
C PRO A 307 -1.96 16.07 -2.16
N ILE A 308 -2.30 14.82 -2.43
CA ILE A 308 -3.05 14.40 -3.61
C ILE A 308 -4.48 14.12 -3.19
N VAL A 309 -5.38 14.98 -3.69
CA VAL A 309 -6.81 14.79 -3.56
C VAL A 309 -7.30 14.12 -4.85
N GLY A 310 -7.97 12.98 -4.72
CA GLY A 310 -8.48 12.24 -5.85
C GLY A 310 -9.47 11.17 -5.43
N ASP A 311 -10.19 10.63 -6.41
CA ASP A 311 -10.99 9.42 -6.24
C ASP A 311 -10.06 8.21 -6.24
N PHE A 312 -10.12 7.39 -5.19
CA PHE A 312 -9.31 6.17 -5.03
C PHE A 312 -10.16 4.89 -5.14
N THR A 313 -11.42 5.01 -5.59
CA THR A 313 -12.39 3.91 -5.69
C THR A 313 -12.46 3.32 -7.09
N SER A 314 -12.33 4.16 -8.12
CA SER A 314 -12.31 3.78 -9.53
C SER A 314 -10.99 4.19 -10.16
N SER A 315 -10.44 3.33 -11.00
CA SER A 315 -9.18 3.55 -11.70
C SER A 315 -9.37 3.36 -13.20
N HIS A 316 -9.22 4.44 -13.98
CA HIS A 316 -9.23 4.38 -15.44
C HIS A 316 -8.31 5.44 -16.04
N MET A 317 -7.27 4.99 -16.74
CA MET A 317 -6.33 5.83 -17.47
C MET A 317 -6.20 5.35 -18.91
N ILE A 318 -6.01 6.27 -19.84
CA ILE A 318 -5.68 5.98 -21.24
C ILE A 318 -4.31 6.56 -21.55
N MET A 319 -3.39 5.73 -22.04
CA MET A 319 -2.07 6.17 -22.47
C MET A 319 -1.97 6.13 -24.00
N TYR A 320 -1.30 7.12 -24.59
CA TYR A 320 -1.18 7.29 -26.04
C TYR A 320 0.29 7.38 -26.43
N SER A 321 0.65 6.71 -27.52
CA SER A 321 2.02 6.74 -28.04
C SER A 321 2.37 8.07 -28.69
N GLU A 322 1.38 8.92 -28.97
CA GLU A 322 1.49 10.23 -29.62
C GLU A 322 1.15 11.37 -28.65
N LYS A 323 1.63 12.58 -28.95
CA LYS A 323 1.24 13.80 -28.23
C LYS A 323 -0.21 14.17 -28.52
N ASP A 324 -0.80 15.01 -27.69
CA ASP A 324 -2.13 15.59 -27.88
C ASP A 324 -3.22 14.56 -28.15
N PHE A 325 -3.12 13.38 -27.52
CA PHE A 325 -4.09 12.28 -27.64
C PHE A 325 -4.29 11.80 -29.09
N GLY A 326 -3.24 11.90 -29.91
CA GLY A 326 -3.28 11.61 -31.34
C GLY A 326 -3.77 10.19 -31.65
N SER A 327 -4.72 10.09 -32.59
CA SER A 327 -5.36 8.82 -32.99
C SER A 327 -4.54 7.96 -33.97
N LYS A 328 -3.41 8.47 -34.45
CA LYS A 328 -2.55 7.78 -35.43
C LYS A 328 -1.62 6.75 -34.79
N GLY A 329 -1.39 6.84 -33.49
CA GLY A 329 -0.54 5.91 -32.74
C GLY A 329 -1.32 4.89 -31.92
N SER A 330 -0.59 4.00 -31.26
CA SER A 330 -1.17 3.03 -30.32
C SER A 330 -1.72 3.75 -29.09
N ASN A 331 -2.84 3.25 -28.57
CA ASN A 331 -3.36 3.63 -27.26
C ASN A 331 -3.69 2.38 -26.45
N ILE A 332 -3.71 2.51 -25.12
CA ILE A 332 -4.08 1.43 -24.20
C ILE A 332 -4.97 1.98 -23.09
N ASN A 333 -6.04 1.26 -22.78
CA ASN A 333 -6.86 1.49 -21.60
C ASN A 333 -6.26 0.70 -20.44
N VAL A 334 -5.91 1.40 -19.37
CA VAL A 334 -5.34 0.84 -18.15
C VAL A 334 -6.39 0.94 -17.03
N LEU A 335 -6.76 -0.21 -16.49
CA LEU A 335 -7.78 -0.35 -15.42
C LEU A 335 -7.20 -0.90 -14.11
N GLY A 336 -5.92 -1.28 -14.10
CA GLY A 336 -5.26 -1.86 -12.95
C GLY A 336 -3.75 -1.81 -13.06
N ILE A 337 -3.09 -2.61 -12.24
CA ILE A 337 -1.63 -2.70 -12.17
C ILE A 337 -1.08 -3.32 -13.46
N ILE A 338 -0.05 -2.71 -14.03
CA ILE A 338 0.76 -3.28 -15.12
C ILE A 338 2.23 -3.17 -14.72
N SER A 339 2.86 -4.29 -14.38
CA SER A 339 4.25 -4.35 -13.95
C SER A 339 5.24 -4.24 -15.11
N ASN A 340 4.83 -4.60 -16.34
CA ASN A 340 5.61 -4.43 -17.56
C ASN A 340 4.72 -4.17 -18.78
N LEU A 341 4.80 -2.95 -19.31
CA LEU A 341 3.99 -2.52 -20.46
C LEU A 341 4.34 -3.24 -21.76
N LYS A 342 5.54 -3.83 -21.89
CA LYS A 342 5.88 -4.61 -23.09
C LYS A 342 4.93 -5.79 -23.29
N ASP A 343 4.46 -6.39 -22.20
CA ASP A 343 3.66 -7.61 -22.22
C ASP A 343 2.23 -7.34 -22.74
N THR A 344 1.83 -6.07 -22.78
CA THR A 344 0.54 -5.62 -23.31
C THR A 344 0.54 -5.37 -24.82
N GLY A 345 1.71 -5.36 -25.47
CA GLY A 345 1.86 -4.99 -26.88
C GLY A 345 1.71 -3.49 -27.21
N TYR A 346 1.41 -2.63 -26.23
CA TYR A 346 1.35 -1.17 -26.41
C TYR A 346 2.70 -0.55 -26.77
N GLY A 347 3.79 -1.09 -26.21
CA GLY A 347 5.15 -0.57 -26.33
C GLY A 347 5.59 0.24 -25.10
N LEU A 348 6.75 0.90 -25.19
CA LEU A 348 7.34 1.67 -24.08
C LEU A 348 7.27 3.18 -24.25
N ARG A 349 6.70 3.66 -25.36
CA ARG A 349 6.67 5.08 -25.70
C ARG A 349 5.29 5.64 -25.40
N THR A 350 5.21 6.47 -24.36
CA THR A 350 4.00 7.21 -23.98
C THR A 350 4.27 8.69 -24.09
N GLN A 351 3.47 9.39 -24.88
CA GLN A 351 3.65 10.82 -25.15
C GLN A 351 2.46 11.68 -24.73
N SER A 352 1.28 11.10 -24.49
CA SER A 352 0.19 11.78 -23.80
C SER A 352 -0.63 10.79 -22.96
N ILE A 353 -1.28 11.29 -21.90
CA ILE A 353 -2.04 10.49 -20.93
C ILE A 353 -3.35 11.20 -20.58
N ASN A 354 -4.45 10.48 -20.63
CA ASN A 354 -5.76 10.92 -20.16
C ASN A 354 -6.16 10.10 -18.93
N VAL A 355 -6.14 10.72 -17.75
CA VAL A 355 -6.61 10.08 -16.52
C VAL A 355 -8.08 10.43 -16.33
N LEU A 356 -8.95 9.45 -16.58
CA LEU A 356 -10.40 9.61 -16.50
C LEU A 356 -10.89 9.52 -15.05
N SER A 357 -10.34 8.58 -14.28
CA SER A 357 -10.59 8.39 -12.84
C SER A 357 -9.38 7.74 -12.17
N GLY A 358 -9.32 7.86 -10.84
CA GLY A 358 -8.21 7.32 -10.06
C GLY A 358 -7.06 8.31 -9.88
N VAL A 359 -6.15 7.93 -9.00
CA VAL A 359 -4.80 8.47 -8.90
C VAL A 359 -3.84 7.39 -9.33
N TRP A 360 -2.89 7.73 -10.20
CA TRP A 360 -1.98 6.77 -10.81
C TRP A 360 -0.53 7.13 -10.54
N VAL A 361 0.31 6.11 -10.56
CA VAL A 361 1.76 6.27 -10.55
C VAL A 361 2.32 5.55 -11.77
N ALA A 362 2.97 6.32 -12.64
CA ALA A 362 3.69 5.79 -13.78
C ALA A 362 5.19 5.76 -13.51
N TYR A 363 5.87 4.73 -14.01
CA TYR A 363 7.29 4.51 -13.76
C TYR A 363 8.07 4.34 -15.06
N GLU A 364 9.28 4.87 -15.07
CA GLU A 364 10.17 4.79 -16.22
C GLU A 364 10.55 3.34 -16.58
N ASN A 365 10.73 2.48 -15.57
CA ASN A 365 11.17 1.10 -15.72
C ASN A 365 10.11 0.09 -15.25
N PRO A 366 10.21 -1.19 -15.67
CA PRO A 366 9.34 -2.25 -15.18
C PRO A 366 9.42 -2.42 -13.66
N GLU A 367 8.47 -3.15 -13.09
CA GLU A 367 8.43 -3.50 -11.67
C GLU A 367 8.47 -2.27 -10.73
N PHE A 368 7.87 -1.17 -11.18
CA PHE A 368 7.67 0.08 -10.44
C PHE A 368 8.98 0.75 -10.00
N THR A 369 9.99 0.71 -10.87
CA THR A 369 11.34 1.26 -10.63
C THR A 369 11.67 2.43 -11.57
N GLY A 370 12.77 3.14 -11.30
CA GLY A 370 13.17 4.33 -12.04
C GLY A 370 12.41 5.58 -11.59
N GLU A 371 12.40 6.61 -12.44
CA GLU A 371 11.60 7.81 -12.18
C GLU A 371 10.12 7.48 -12.04
N GLN A 372 9.44 8.20 -11.15
CA GLN A 372 8.01 8.06 -10.90
C GLN A 372 7.28 9.36 -11.20
N TYR A 373 6.06 9.23 -11.72
CA TYR A 373 5.22 10.34 -12.14
C TYR A 373 3.83 10.12 -11.55
N ILE A 374 3.40 11.04 -10.68
CA ILE A 374 2.11 10.94 -10.01
C ILE A 374 1.08 11.69 -10.85
N LEU A 375 0.05 10.97 -11.26
CA LEU A 375 -0.94 11.41 -12.23
C LEU A 375 -2.32 11.40 -11.55
N ALA A 376 -2.82 12.57 -11.21
CA ALA A 376 -4.22 12.75 -10.79
C ALA A 376 -5.13 12.84 -12.03
N LYS A 377 -6.44 12.78 -11.82
CA LYS A 377 -7.46 12.99 -12.85
C LYS A 377 -7.17 14.24 -13.69
N GLY A 378 -7.11 14.10 -15.01
CA GLY A 378 -6.78 15.19 -15.90
C GLY A 378 -6.20 14.77 -17.25
N LEU A 379 -5.94 15.78 -18.08
CA LEU A 379 -5.37 15.64 -19.42
C LEU A 379 -3.91 16.06 -19.40
N TYR A 380 -3.03 15.15 -19.83
CA TYR A 380 -1.60 15.39 -19.95
C TYR A 380 -1.18 15.26 -21.42
N PRO A 381 -1.15 16.36 -22.19
CA PRO A 381 -0.97 16.32 -23.65
C PRO A 381 0.47 16.02 -24.09
N SER A 382 1.45 16.12 -23.20
CA SER A 382 2.87 15.90 -23.49
C SER A 382 3.64 15.37 -22.28
N THR A 383 4.83 14.82 -22.51
CA THR A 383 5.75 14.32 -21.48
C THR A 383 6.06 15.32 -20.38
N GLU A 384 6.15 16.60 -20.76
CA GLU A 384 6.47 17.68 -19.86
C GLU A 384 5.31 17.96 -18.88
N ALA A 385 4.06 17.65 -19.27
CA ALA A 385 2.87 17.90 -18.44
C ALA A 385 2.84 17.04 -17.17
N TRP A 386 3.52 15.89 -17.15
CA TRP A 386 3.70 15.07 -15.94
C TRP A 386 5.10 15.14 -15.35
N GLY A 387 5.93 16.09 -15.80
CA GLY A 387 7.31 16.26 -15.33
C GLY A 387 8.31 15.23 -15.86
N GLY A 388 7.97 14.52 -16.95
CA GLY A 388 8.85 13.55 -17.60
C GLY A 388 9.98 14.22 -18.40
N LYS A 389 11.22 13.71 -18.25
CA LYS A 389 12.38 14.09 -19.09
C LYS A 389 12.42 13.28 -20.40
N ASN A 390 11.72 12.16 -20.45
CA ASN A 390 11.61 11.29 -21.61
C ASN A 390 10.18 10.71 -21.69
N CYS A 391 9.88 10.02 -22.80
CA CYS A 391 8.59 9.38 -23.06
C CYS A 391 8.55 7.91 -22.66
N LYS A 392 9.53 7.43 -21.90
CA LYS A 392 9.62 6.03 -21.51
C LYS A 392 8.76 5.81 -20.26
N ILE A 393 7.70 5.04 -20.42
CA ILE A 393 6.92 4.48 -19.31
C ILE A 393 6.90 2.98 -19.52
N SER A 394 7.28 2.22 -18.49
CA SER A 394 7.37 0.76 -18.58
C SER A 394 6.52 0.03 -17.55
N SER A 395 6.07 0.70 -16.48
CA SER A 395 5.10 0.13 -15.54
C SER A 395 4.20 1.21 -14.96
N VAL A 396 2.98 0.83 -14.57
CA VAL A 396 1.96 1.74 -14.03
C VAL A 396 1.14 1.02 -12.97
N GLN A 397 0.69 1.74 -11.95
CA GLN A 397 -0.27 1.21 -10.98
C GLN A 397 -1.18 2.32 -10.46
N PRO A 398 -2.46 2.02 -10.19
CA PRO A 398 -3.32 2.93 -9.47
C PRO A 398 -2.98 2.94 -7.98
N ILE A 399 -3.36 4.02 -7.32
CA ILE A 399 -3.46 4.09 -5.87
C ILE A 399 -4.91 3.81 -5.50
N MET A 400 -5.13 2.78 -4.71
CA MET A 400 -6.46 2.33 -4.32
C MET A 400 -6.72 2.66 -2.85
N MET A 401 -7.97 2.90 -2.48
CA MET A 401 -8.36 2.98 -1.08
C MET A 401 -8.19 1.60 -0.44
N ASP A 402 -7.56 1.50 0.74
CA ASP A 402 -7.48 0.24 1.48
C ASP A 402 -8.85 -0.09 2.09
N VAL A 403 -9.69 -0.75 1.31
CA VAL A 403 -11.05 -1.17 1.70
C VAL A 403 -11.02 -2.11 2.92
N VAL A 404 -9.91 -2.80 3.15
CA VAL A 404 -9.77 -3.80 4.20
C VAL A 404 -9.63 -3.15 5.58
N GLY A 405 -9.10 -1.93 5.70
CA GLY A 405 -8.90 -1.24 6.98
C GLY A 405 -9.48 0.17 7.10
N SER A 406 -9.88 0.78 5.99
CA SER A 406 -10.73 1.96 6.05
C SER A 406 -12.05 1.56 6.68
N GLU A 407 -12.70 2.51 7.35
CA GLU A 407 -14.04 2.37 7.89
C GLU A 407 -15.13 2.15 6.80
N ARG A 408 -14.85 1.41 5.71
CA ARG A 408 -15.85 0.90 4.79
C ARG A 408 -16.73 -0.10 5.54
N GLY A 409 -17.83 0.47 6.02
CA GLY A 409 -18.79 -0.14 6.92
C GLY A 409 -19.44 0.87 7.86
N LYS A 410 -18.81 2.04 8.06
CA LYS A 410 -19.37 3.15 8.82
C LYS A 410 -19.47 4.38 7.92
N ILE A 411 -20.53 4.41 7.14
CA ILE A 411 -21.01 5.65 6.53
C ILE A 411 -21.15 6.68 7.64
N LYS A 412 -20.26 7.68 7.67
CA LYS A 412 -20.26 8.74 8.67
C LYS A 412 -21.02 9.93 8.12
N VAL A 413 -22.28 10.03 8.55
CA VAL A 413 -23.13 11.19 8.25
C VAL A 413 -23.04 12.16 9.40
N GLN A 414 -22.49 13.34 9.14
CA GLN A 414 -22.48 14.44 10.10
C GLN A 414 -23.64 15.38 9.78
N LEU A 415 -24.54 15.57 10.74
CA LEU A 415 -25.64 16.52 10.64
C LEU A 415 -25.39 17.68 11.60
N PHE A 416 -25.68 18.90 11.15
CA PHE A 416 -25.43 20.14 11.90
C PHE A 416 -26.71 20.93 12.10
N SER A 417 -26.83 21.60 13.26
CA SER A 417 -28.01 22.39 13.60
C SER A 417 -28.10 23.74 12.88
N GLU A 418 -27.00 24.23 12.31
CA GLU A 418 -26.94 25.49 11.55
C GLU A 418 -26.36 25.28 10.14
N PRO A 419 -26.61 26.21 9.20
CA PRO A 419 -25.93 26.24 7.90
C PRO A 419 -24.41 26.39 8.04
N GLU A 420 -23.68 26.07 6.98
CA GLU A 420 -22.21 26.15 6.92
C GLU A 420 -21.50 25.34 8.02
N PHE A 421 -22.09 24.20 8.42
CA PHE A 421 -21.50 23.26 9.39
C PHE A 421 -21.28 23.83 10.79
N LYS A 422 -22.13 24.78 11.20
CA LYS A 422 -22.08 25.44 12.50
C LYS A 422 -23.07 24.81 13.49
N GLY A 423 -22.93 25.17 14.77
CA GLY A 423 -23.86 24.74 15.83
C GLY A 423 -23.59 23.32 16.34
N ASN A 424 -24.64 22.65 16.81
CA ASN A 424 -24.55 21.30 17.34
C ASN A 424 -24.33 20.30 16.19
N CYS A 425 -23.37 19.40 16.36
CA CYS A 425 -23.05 18.35 15.40
C CYS A 425 -23.39 16.99 15.98
N GLN A 426 -24.01 16.13 15.16
CA GLN A 426 -24.18 14.72 15.46
C GLN A 426 -23.67 13.86 14.32
N ILE A 427 -22.97 12.80 14.71
CA ILE A 427 -22.36 11.84 13.80
C ILE A 427 -23.18 10.56 13.87
N PHE A 428 -23.66 10.11 12.71
CA PHE A 428 -24.42 8.89 12.54
C PHE A 428 -23.61 7.88 11.75
N GLU A 429 -23.46 6.69 12.32
CA GLU A 429 -22.74 5.55 11.71
C GLU A 429 -23.67 4.36 11.40
N LYS A 430 -24.96 4.46 11.76
CA LYS A 430 -25.98 3.41 11.57
C LYS A 430 -27.33 4.01 11.21
N ASN A 431 -28.21 3.17 10.65
CA ASN A 431 -29.62 3.51 10.43
C ASN A 431 -30.26 4.07 11.71
N THR A 432 -30.79 5.28 11.62
CA THR A 432 -31.35 6.01 12.74
C THR A 432 -32.82 6.32 12.46
N ARG A 433 -33.71 5.75 13.28
CA ARG A 433 -35.17 5.83 13.08
C ARG A 433 -35.79 7.14 13.56
N CYS A 434 -35.07 7.88 14.40
CA CYS A 434 -35.54 9.13 14.97
C CYS A 434 -34.35 10.05 15.30
N ILE A 435 -34.38 11.29 14.80
CA ILE A 435 -33.40 12.35 15.02
C ILE A 435 -34.08 13.45 15.85
N ASP A 436 -34.07 13.30 17.17
CA ASP A 436 -34.79 14.20 18.10
C ASP A 436 -33.91 15.31 18.71
N SER A 437 -32.63 15.35 18.34
CA SER A 437 -31.65 16.20 19.00
C SER A 437 -31.73 17.66 18.57
N PHE A 438 -31.88 17.93 17.28
CA PHE A 438 -32.02 19.26 16.71
C PHE A 438 -32.51 19.22 15.27
N ALA A 439 -33.02 20.36 14.78
CA ALA A 439 -33.38 20.51 13.37
C ALA A 439 -32.13 20.62 12.50
N VAL A 440 -31.96 19.69 11.57
CA VAL A 440 -30.81 19.63 10.67
C VAL A 440 -30.86 20.77 9.64
N LYS A 441 -29.74 21.48 9.46
CA LYS A 441 -29.61 22.60 8.52
C LYS A 441 -28.47 22.45 7.50
N SER A 442 -27.42 21.70 7.83
CA SER A 442 -26.34 21.33 6.90
C SER A 442 -25.82 19.93 7.21
N SER A 443 -25.12 19.30 6.25
CA SER A 443 -24.58 17.95 6.41
C SER A 443 -23.25 17.72 5.71
N LYS A 444 -22.46 16.77 6.23
CA LYS A 444 -21.29 16.21 5.54
C LYS A 444 -21.43 14.69 5.48
N ILE A 445 -21.29 14.14 4.29
CA ILE A 445 -21.25 12.70 4.04
C ILE A 445 -19.82 12.36 3.69
N LEU A 446 -19.11 11.74 4.64
CA LEU A 446 -17.67 11.49 4.53
C LEU A 446 -17.34 10.22 3.75
N ASP A 447 -18.23 9.22 3.78
CA ASP A 447 -18.07 7.94 3.08
C ASP A 447 -19.47 7.33 2.83
N GLY A 448 -19.75 6.89 1.60
CA GLY A 448 -21.00 6.25 1.18
C GLY A 448 -22.19 7.18 0.93
N SER A 449 -23.39 6.60 0.82
CA SER A 449 -24.64 7.33 0.53
C SER A 449 -25.67 7.11 1.63
N CYS A 450 -26.52 8.11 1.88
CA CYS A 450 -27.63 7.98 2.81
C CYS A 450 -28.93 8.55 2.24
N ILE A 451 -30.04 8.11 2.82
CA ILE A 451 -31.37 8.63 2.56
C ILE A 451 -31.86 9.29 3.84
N LEU A 452 -32.14 10.57 3.75
CA LEU A 452 -32.80 11.34 4.80
C LEU A 452 -34.30 11.38 4.53
N TYR A 453 -35.07 11.35 5.61
CA TYR A 453 -36.52 11.34 5.59
C TYR A 453 -37.07 12.49 6.43
N ASP A 454 -38.18 13.08 5.99
CA ASP A 454 -38.87 14.14 6.74
C ASP A 454 -39.79 13.61 7.86
N GLN A 455 -40.01 12.30 7.91
CA GLN A 455 -40.72 11.62 9.00
C GLN A 455 -39.85 10.56 9.68
N GLU A 456 -40.32 10.07 10.83
CA GLU A 456 -39.68 9.00 11.61
C GLU A 456 -39.85 7.64 10.91
N GLU A 457 -39.09 6.63 11.35
CA GLU A 457 -39.19 5.25 10.87
C GLU A 457 -39.05 5.09 9.34
N PHE A 458 -38.20 5.90 8.70
CA PHE A 458 -37.90 5.87 7.27
C PHE A 458 -39.14 6.09 6.37
N SER A 459 -40.04 6.95 6.82
CA SER A 459 -41.29 7.28 6.10
C SER A 459 -41.29 8.72 5.57
N GLY A 460 -42.21 9.03 4.66
CA GLY A 460 -42.33 10.37 4.07
C GLY A 460 -41.45 10.61 2.84
N ASN A 461 -41.10 11.87 2.60
CA ASN A 461 -40.29 12.29 1.45
C ASN A 461 -38.84 11.88 1.64
N GLN A 462 -38.20 11.47 0.55
CA GLN A 462 -36.85 10.93 0.55
C GLN A 462 -35.87 11.91 -0.09
N TYR A 463 -34.74 12.12 0.58
CA TYR A 463 -33.65 12.96 0.11
C TYR A 463 -32.37 12.12 0.10
N VAL A 464 -31.90 11.79 -1.09
CA VAL A 464 -30.70 10.95 -1.27
C VAL A 464 -29.48 11.86 -1.29
N LEU A 465 -28.55 11.61 -0.38
CA LEU A 465 -27.26 12.28 -0.32
C LEU A 465 -26.15 11.29 -0.64
N GLU A 466 -25.27 11.70 -1.53
CA GLU A 466 -24.03 10.99 -1.87
C GLU A 466 -22.87 11.58 -1.05
N GLU A 467 -21.69 11.00 -1.19
CA GLU A 467 -20.48 11.51 -0.58
C GLU A 467 -20.25 12.97 -0.99
N GLY A 468 -20.11 13.87 -0.02
CA GLY A 468 -20.09 15.29 -0.29
C GLY A 468 -20.38 16.19 0.91
N ILE A 469 -20.26 17.49 0.67
CA ILE A 469 -20.40 18.56 1.66
C ILE A 469 -21.60 19.42 1.27
N TYR A 470 -22.60 19.50 2.15
CA TYR A 470 -23.88 20.16 1.88
C TYR A 470 -24.09 21.32 2.86
N PRO A 471 -23.75 22.57 2.47
CA PRO A 471 -23.73 23.72 3.37
C PRO A 471 -25.10 24.19 3.84
N ASP A 472 -26.19 23.79 3.16
CA ASP A 472 -27.56 24.13 3.53
C ASP A 472 -28.58 23.05 3.06
N LEU A 473 -29.85 23.20 3.46
CA LEU A 473 -30.94 22.29 3.06
C LEU A 473 -31.15 22.24 1.53
N THR A 474 -30.93 23.35 0.84
CA THR A 474 -31.10 23.42 -0.63
C THR A 474 -30.05 22.58 -1.33
N ALA A 475 -28.81 22.62 -0.86
CA ALA A 475 -27.72 21.79 -1.34
C ALA A 475 -28.02 20.29 -1.12
N MET A 476 -28.73 19.94 -0.05
CA MET A 476 -29.23 18.58 0.22
C MET A 476 -30.45 18.18 -0.64
N GLY A 477 -30.94 19.05 -1.54
CA GLY A 477 -32.16 18.82 -2.31
C GLY A 477 -33.45 18.90 -1.48
N CYS A 478 -33.36 19.41 -0.24
CA CYS A 478 -34.48 19.57 0.68
C CYS A 478 -35.12 20.97 0.52
N PRO A 479 -36.44 21.11 0.72
CA PRO A 479 -37.07 22.43 0.79
C PRO A 479 -36.55 23.23 2.00
N PRO A 480 -36.55 24.58 1.98
CA PRO A 480 -35.94 25.42 3.02
C PRO A 480 -36.52 25.26 4.44
N GLN A 481 -37.72 24.66 4.54
CA GLN A 481 -38.43 24.39 5.79
C GLN A 481 -38.52 22.88 6.10
N ALA A 482 -37.77 22.03 5.39
CA ALA A 482 -37.73 20.61 5.68
C ALA A 482 -37.24 20.35 7.11
N VAL A 483 -37.89 19.40 7.78
CA VAL A 483 -37.47 18.88 9.08
C VAL A 483 -37.13 17.42 8.89
N LEU A 484 -35.84 17.10 8.96
CA LEU A 484 -35.35 15.74 8.77
C LEU A 484 -35.45 14.98 10.10
N LYS A 485 -36.08 13.80 10.06
CA LYS A 485 -36.47 13.04 11.25
C LYS A 485 -35.93 11.63 11.30
N SER A 486 -35.53 11.03 10.18
CA SER A 486 -34.85 9.74 10.18
C SER A 486 -33.82 9.62 9.04
N LEU A 487 -32.86 8.72 9.22
CA LEU A 487 -31.70 8.54 8.33
C LEU A 487 -31.43 7.07 8.09
N ARG A 488 -31.46 6.66 6.82
CA ARG A 488 -31.08 5.32 6.39
C ARG A 488 -29.77 5.38 5.61
N ILE A 489 -28.83 4.56 6.02
CA ILE A 489 -27.53 4.39 5.40
C ILE A 489 -27.65 3.35 4.28
N ILE A 490 -27.10 3.67 3.10
CA ILE A 490 -27.02 2.76 1.95
C ILE A 490 -25.60 2.19 1.89
N ASN A 491 -25.41 0.97 2.39
CA ASN A 491 -24.19 0.22 2.12
C ASN A 491 -24.28 -0.32 0.68
N ILE A 492 -23.46 0.20 -0.24
CA ILE A 492 -23.30 -0.33 -1.60
C ILE A 492 -22.12 -1.29 -1.62
#